data_AF-A0A836QEP4-F1
#
_entry.id   AF-A0A836QEP4-F1
#
_cell.length_a   1.000
_cell.length_b   1.000
_cell.length_c   1.000
_cell.angle_alpha   90.00
_cell.angle_beta   90.00
_cell.angle_gamma   90.00
#
_symmetry.space_group_name_H-M   'P 1'
#
loop_
_entity.id
_entity.type
_entity.pdbx_description
1 polymer ?
#
loop_
_entity_poly.entity_id
_entity_poly.type
_entity_poly.pdbx_seq_one_letter_code
_entity_poly.pdbx_strand_id
1 'polypeptide(L)'
;MRRPVCILLEDISEGHQHIDLVYFARVVGGAEEKIDDREATGSKWCDWDGLGSTEIHEDIRRLGRQAIRQVMEDQQALRRP
;
A
#
# COMPACT_ATOMS: atom_id res chain seq x y z
N MET A 1 19.75 -2.74 0.30
CA MET A 1 18.81 -2.47 1.42
C MET A 1 17.68 -1.60 0.87
N ARG A 2 16.40 -1.97 1.08
CA ARG A 2 15.26 -1.14 0.65
C ARG A 2 15.15 0.06 1.58
N ARG A 3 14.89 1.25 1.03
CA ARG A 3 14.59 2.46 1.81
C ARG A 3 13.08 2.69 1.82
N PRO A 4 12.51 3.27 2.90
CA PRO A 4 11.11 3.66 2.89
C PRO A 4 10.89 4.72 1.81
N VAL A 5 9.70 4.68 1.19
CA VAL A 5 9.27 5.66 0.21
C VAL A 5 8.93 6.97 0.91
N CYS A 6 8.30 6.89 2.08
CA CYS A 6 8.07 8.02 2.95
C CYS A 6 7.95 7.59 4.41
N ILE A 7 7.97 8.59 5.29
CA ILE A 7 7.63 8.46 6.70
C ILE A 7 6.26 9.12 6.89
N LEU A 8 5.31 8.42 7.49
CA LEU A 8 4.00 8.96 7.86
C LEU A 8 3.98 9.18 9.38
N LEU A 9 3.41 10.29 9.81
CA LEU A 9 3.08 10.53 11.22
C LEU A 9 1.55 10.38 11.34
N GLU A 10 1.10 9.36 12.05
CA GLU A 10 -0.32 9.05 12.22
C GLU A 10 -0.76 9.31 13.66
N ASP A 11 -1.88 10.01 13.82
CA ASP A 11 -2.57 10.20 15.10
C ASP A 11 -3.53 9.04 15.34
N ILE A 12 -3.05 7.99 16.01
CA ILE A 12 -3.86 6.79 16.29
C ILE A 12 -4.84 6.99 17.47
N SER A 13 -4.52 7.86 18.42
CA SER A 13 -5.42 8.32 19.48
C SER A 13 -4.95 9.64 20.08
N GLU A 14 -5.78 10.31 20.87
CA GLU A 14 -5.41 11.56 21.53
C GLU A 14 -4.11 11.39 22.35
N GLY A 15 -3.13 12.26 22.12
CA GLY A 15 -1.82 12.23 22.78
C GLY A 15 -0.92 11.06 22.38
N HIS A 16 -1.26 10.29 21.34
CA HIS A 16 -0.51 9.13 20.89
C HIS A 16 -0.32 9.15 19.37
N GLN A 17 0.94 9.33 18.97
CA GLN A 17 1.33 9.37 17.57
C GLN A 17 2.25 8.21 17.23
N HIS A 18 2.06 7.63 16.04
CA HIS A 18 2.93 6.63 15.46
C HIS A 18 3.71 7.19 14.28
N ILE A 19 4.95 6.72 14.14
CA ILE A 19 5.78 6.97 12.96
C ILE A 19 5.81 5.68 12.14
N ASP A 20 5.25 5.75 10.94
CA ASP A 20 5.24 4.62 10.02
C ASP A 20 6.26 4.79 8.91
N LEU A 21 6.99 3.71 8.64
CA LEU A 21 7.88 3.62 7.49
C LEU A 21 7.15 2.92 6.34
N VAL A 22 6.81 3.65 5.29
CA VAL A 22 6.00 3.13 4.18
C VAL A 22 6.90 2.54 3.10
N TYR A 23 6.57 1.33 2.65
CA TYR A 23 7.27 0.63 1.56
C TYR A 23 6.27 0.20 0.49
N PHE A 24 6.68 0.28 -0.78
CA PHE A 24 5.95 -0.36 -1.88
C PHE A 24 6.55 -1.72 -2.18
N ALA A 25 5.66 -2.72 -2.29
CA ALA A 25 6.02 -4.09 -2.60
C ALA A 25 5.19 -4.60 -3.77
N ARG A 26 5.75 -5.56 -4.50
CA ARG A 26 5.06 -6.30 -5.54
C ARG A 26 4.83 -7.72 -5.05
N VAL A 27 3.58 -8.13 -4.99
CA VAL A 27 3.22 -9.53 -4.75
C VAL A 27 3.56 -10.35 -5.99
N VAL A 28 4.32 -11.43 -5.81
CA VAL A 28 4.80 -12.30 -6.91
C VAL A 28 4.10 -13.67 -6.96
N GLY A 29 3.24 -13.95 -5.99
CA GLY A 29 2.43 -15.16 -5.84
C GLY A 29 1.55 -15.05 -4.60
N GLY A 30 0.58 -15.94 -4.42
CA GLY A 30 -0.26 -15.98 -3.21
C GLY A 30 -1.32 -14.87 -3.10
N ALA A 31 -1.73 -14.25 -4.21
CA ALA A 31 -2.71 -13.15 -4.20
C ALA A 31 -4.13 -13.57 -3.75
N GLU A 32 -4.39 -14.88 -3.64
CA GLU A 32 -5.64 -15.49 -3.18
C GLU A 32 -5.52 -16.15 -1.80
N GLU A 33 -4.42 -15.93 -1.08
CA GLU A 33 -4.25 -16.55 0.25
C GLU A 33 -5.29 -16.02 1.24
N LYS A 34 -5.80 -16.95 2.05
CA LYS A 34 -6.78 -16.63 3.10
C LYS A 34 -6.09 -15.83 4.18
N ILE A 35 -6.71 -14.72 4.56
CA ILE A 35 -6.32 -14.00 5.78
C ILE A 35 -6.85 -14.79 6.96
N ASP A 36 -6.05 -14.89 8.02
CA ASP A 36 -6.50 -15.44 9.30
C ASP A 36 -7.55 -14.48 9.88
N ASP A 37 -8.74 -14.99 10.20
CA ASP A 37 -9.86 -14.19 10.72
C ASP A 37 -9.52 -13.51 12.07
N ARG A 38 -8.46 -13.95 12.76
CA ARG A 38 -7.95 -13.29 13.97
C ARG A 38 -7.14 -12.01 13.68
N GLU A 39 -6.63 -11.87 12.46
CA GLU A 39 -5.77 -10.76 12.04
C GLU A 39 -6.57 -9.66 11.34
N ALA A 40 -7.47 -10.03 10.41
CA ALA A 40 -8.34 -9.07 9.74
C ALA A 40 -9.68 -9.67 9.34
N THR A 41 -10.70 -8.82 9.25
CA THR A 41 -12.05 -9.19 8.85
C THR A 41 -12.24 -9.25 7.32
N GLY A 42 -11.23 -8.83 6.56
CA GLY A 42 -11.24 -8.92 5.10
C GLY A 42 -10.08 -8.19 4.45
N SER A 43 -9.92 -8.40 3.14
CA SER A 43 -9.04 -7.60 2.28
C SER A 43 -9.65 -7.42 0.90
N LYS A 44 -9.11 -6.45 0.17
CA LYS A 44 -9.53 -6.14 -1.18
C LYS A 44 -8.35 -5.66 -2.00
N TRP A 45 -8.20 -6.23 -3.19
CA TRP A 45 -7.36 -5.64 -4.24
C TRP A 45 -8.09 -4.43 -4.84
N CYS A 46 -7.42 -3.29 -4.87
CA CYS A 46 -7.94 -2.06 -5.44
C CYS A 46 -7.13 -1.67 -6.66
N ASP A 47 -7.82 -1.30 -7.74
CA ASP A 47 -7.22 -0.62 -8.88
C ASP A 47 -7.19 0.90 -8.63
N TRP A 48 -6.78 1.66 -9.65
CA TRP A 48 -6.63 3.11 -9.55
C TRP A 48 -7.93 3.83 -9.16
N ASP A 49 -9.04 3.40 -9.74
CA ASP A 49 -10.36 3.99 -9.52
C ASP A 49 -10.96 3.53 -8.18
N GLY A 50 -10.76 2.26 -7.80
CA GLY A 50 -11.13 1.72 -6.50
C GLY A 50 -10.44 2.45 -5.34
N LEU A 51 -9.18 2.87 -5.52
CA LEU A 51 -8.47 3.74 -4.57
C LEU A 51 -9.03 5.17 -4.52
N GLY A 52 -9.98 5.53 -5.38
CA GLY A 52 -10.70 6.82 -5.31
C GLY A 52 -11.80 6.87 -4.25
N SER A 53 -12.20 5.73 -3.66
CA SER A 53 -13.27 5.67 -2.65
C SER A 53 -13.00 6.59 -1.47
N THR A 54 -14.02 7.28 -0.96
CA THR A 54 -13.91 8.10 0.26
C THR A 54 -13.92 7.28 1.55
N GLU A 55 -14.17 5.97 1.46
CA GLU A 55 -14.08 5.05 2.60
C GLU A 55 -12.63 4.72 2.97
N ILE A 56 -11.68 5.03 2.09
CA ILE A 56 -10.24 4.83 2.32
C ILE A 56 -9.64 6.17 2.76
N HIS A 57 -8.84 6.16 3.84
CA HIS A 57 -8.15 7.35 4.33
C HIS A 57 -7.30 8.00 3.22
N GLU A 58 -7.30 9.33 3.14
CA GLU A 58 -6.76 10.05 1.99
C GLU A 58 -5.30 9.71 1.69
N ASP A 59 -4.47 9.63 2.73
CA ASP A 59 -3.05 9.29 2.59
C ASP A 59 -2.86 7.91 1.98
N ILE A 60 -3.67 6.93 2.39
CA ILE A 60 -3.62 5.57 1.85
C ILE A 60 -4.05 5.54 0.37
N ARG A 61 -5.03 6.36 -0.03
CA ARG A 61 -5.42 6.50 -1.46
C ARG A 61 -4.28 7.04 -2.30
N ARG A 62 -3.62 8.09 -1.81
CA ARG A 62 -2.49 8.74 -2.48
C ARG A 62 -1.30 7.78 -2.58
N LEU A 63 -0.94 7.12 -1.48
CA LEU A 63 0.16 6.15 -1.41
C LEU A 63 -0.11 4.93 -2.28
N GLY A 64 -1.33 4.38 -2.26
CA GLY A 64 -1.70 3.24 -3.10
C GLY A 64 -1.58 3.54 -4.59
N ARG A 65 -2.01 4.73 -5.04
CA ARG A 65 -1.87 5.14 -6.45
C ARG A 65 -0.40 5.36 -6.83
N GLN A 66 0.41 5.91 -5.93
CA GLN A 66 1.86 6.00 -6.12
C GLN A 66 2.49 4.61 -6.24
N ALA A 67 2.07 3.65 -5.42
CA ALA A 67 2.54 2.27 -5.45
C ALA A 67 2.25 1.60 -6.81
N ILE A 68 1.01 1.72 -7.31
CA ILE A 68 0.63 1.19 -8.64
C ILE A 68 1.54 1.78 -9.72
N ARG A 69 1.70 3.10 -9.74
CA ARG A 69 2.54 3.78 -10.73
C ARG A 69 3.99 3.28 -10.69
N GLN A 70 4.61 3.31 -9.50
CA GLN A 70 6.01 2.92 -9.33
C GLN A 70 6.24 1.46 -9.73
N VAL A 71 5.37 0.55 -9.28
CA VAL A 71 5.54 -0.89 -9.58
C VAL A 71 5.37 -1.15 -11.08
N MET A 72 4.46 -0.45 -11.76
CA MET A 72 4.31 -0.56 -13.22
C MET A 72 5.53 -0.03 -13.97
N GLU A 73 6.10 1.09 -13.53
CA GLU A 73 7.31 1.68 -14.11
C GLU A 73 8.52 0.75 -13.91
N ASP A 74 8.70 0.20 -12.70
CA ASP A 74 9.76 -0.77 -12.38
C ASP A 74 9.65 -2.02 -13.28
N GLN A 75 8.44 -2.52 -13.51
CA GLN A 75 8.22 -3.66 -14.40
C GLN A 75 8.54 -3.35 -15.86
N GLN A 76 8.25 -2.13 -16.33
CA GLN A 76 8.62 -1.72 -17.68
C GLN A 76 10.14 -1.59 -17.83
N ALA A 77 10.82 -1.03 -16.84
CA ALA A 77 12.28 -0.91 -16.83
C ALA A 77 12.97 -2.28 -16.88
N LEU A 78 12.47 -3.27 -16.13
CA LEU A 78 12.98 -4.65 -16.15
C LEU A 78 12.76 -5.38 -17.48
N ARG A 79 11.87 -4.89 -18.35
CA ARG A 79 11.54 -5.49 -19.65
C ARG A 79 12.24 -4.81 -20.83
N ARG A 80 13.02 -3.75 -20.61
CA ARG A 80 13.84 -3.14 -21.68
C ARG A 80 15.10 -3.98 -21.90
N PRO A 81 15.49 -4.26 -23.16
CA PRO A 81 16.66 -5.07 -23.49
C PRO A 81 17.98 -4.41 -23.07
#